data_AF-A0A940UMQ8-F1
#
_entry.id   AF-A0A940UMQ8-F1
#
_cell.length_a   1.000
_cell.length_b   1.000
_cell.length_c   1.000
_cell.angle_alpha   90.00
_cell.angle_beta   90.00
_cell.angle_gamma   90.00
#
_symmetry.space_group_name_H-M   'P 1'
#
loop_
_entity.id
_entity.type
_entity.pdbx_description
1 polymer ?
#
loop_
_entity_poly.entity_id
_entity_poly.type
_entity_poly.pdbx_seq_one_letter_code
_entity_poly.pdbx_strand_id
1 'polypeptide(L)'
;MKTAGTSKRIPSESVRNRTLSARQVRTIAAVLMSRSVEEGLRSIRVPKSTFYTWLADPTFKAEFDRQEREIAEEAMVSLKGLVRPAVNAVKQLLEKGADSVRLRAAITVLERSEAVLAMDKVLRRLDKVEEEMHELWETRKKTPGVE
;
A
#
# COMPACT_ATOMS: atom_id res chain seq x y z
N MET A 1 41.18 -14.89 50.24
CA MET A 1 40.92 -15.08 48.78
C MET A 1 40.03 -13.92 48.33
N LYS A 2 40.58 -12.77 47.90
CA LYS A 2 40.90 -12.34 46.51
C LYS A 2 39.72 -12.47 45.53
N THR A 3 39.02 -11.35 45.27
CA THR A 3 38.92 -10.56 43.99
C THR A 3 37.96 -11.17 42.95
N ALA A 4 37.18 -10.47 42.12
CA ALA A 4 37.21 -9.10 41.60
C ALA A 4 35.80 -8.73 41.06
N GLY A 5 35.48 -7.43 41.03
CA GLY A 5 34.39 -6.92 40.21
C GLY A 5 34.77 -6.91 38.72
N THR A 6 33.79 -7.01 37.82
CA THR A 6 33.91 -6.62 36.40
C THR A 6 32.49 -6.42 35.86
N SER A 7 32.03 -5.17 35.83
CA SER A 7 32.02 -4.32 34.64
C SER A 7 30.89 -4.62 33.65
N LYS A 8 29.83 -3.79 33.78
CA LYS A 8 29.14 -3.09 32.70
C LYS A 8 29.48 -3.58 31.28
N ARG A 9 28.55 -4.29 30.65
CA ARG A 9 28.39 -4.27 29.19
C ARG A 9 26.94 -4.03 28.85
N ILE A 10 26.58 -2.75 28.87
CA ILE A 10 25.64 -2.22 27.88
C ILE A 10 26.38 -2.37 26.54
N PRO A 11 25.90 -3.14 25.55
CA PRO A 11 26.49 -3.07 24.22
C PRO A 11 26.01 -1.77 23.57
N SER A 12 26.96 -0.85 23.41
CA SER A 12 26.82 0.43 22.76
C SER A 12 26.26 0.32 21.34
N GLU A 13 25.44 1.31 21.05
CA GLU A 13 25.02 1.85 19.76
C GLU A 13 26.20 2.05 18.80
N SER A 14 26.30 1.21 17.77
CA SER A 14 26.97 1.57 16.51
C SER A 14 26.22 0.91 15.36
N VAL A 15 25.54 1.75 14.57
CA VAL A 15 25.04 1.57 13.20
C VAL A 15 24.96 0.11 12.72
N ARG A 16 23.91 -0.62 13.09
CA ARG A 16 23.68 -1.99 12.59
C ARG A 16 22.60 -1.95 11.52
N ASN A 17 23.02 -2.24 10.29
CA ASN A 17 22.17 -2.82 9.26
C ASN A 17 21.56 -4.13 9.83
N ARG A 18 20.46 -4.04 10.59
CA ARG A 18 19.85 -5.18 11.28
C ARG A 18 19.02 -5.96 10.27
N THR A 19 19.64 -6.97 9.66
CA THR A 19 18.91 -7.92 8.81
C THR A 19 17.87 -8.65 9.66
N LEU A 20 16.65 -8.80 9.15
CA LEU A 20 15.56 -9.47 9.86
C LEU A 20 15.89 -10.93 10.10
N SER A 21 15.51 -11.44 11.28
CA SER A 21 15.64 -12.86 11.57
C SER A 21 14.69 -13.68 10.69
N ALA A 22 15.05 -14.94 10.42
CA ALA A 22 14.17 -15.85 9.67
C ALA A 22 12.79 -16.02 10.34
N ARG A 23 12.71 -15.89 11.68
CA ARG A 23 11.43 -15.91 12.41
C ARG A 23 10.59 -14.68 12.11
N GLN A 24 11.19 -13.49 12.07
CA GLN A 24 10.52 -12.24 11.69
C GLN A 24 10.02 -12.28 10.25
N VAL A 25 10.85 -12.71 9.30
CA VAL A 25 10.45 -12.84 7.88
C VAL A 25 9.25 -13.78 7.72
N ARG A 26 9.28 -14.97 8.37
CA ARG A 26 8.13 -15.89 8.36
C ARG A 26 6.88 -15.30 9.02
N THR A 27 7.06 -14.40 9.98
CA THR A 27 5.95 -13.72 10.66
C THR A 27 5.26 -12.71 9.76
N ILE A 28 6.04 -11.92 9.02
CA ILE A 28 5.49 -10.97 8.03
C ILE A 28 4.64 -11.74 7.01
N ALA A 29 5.21 -12.78 6.38
CA ALA A 29 4.50 -13.59 5.40
C ALA A 29 3.22 -14.24 5.98
N ALA A 30 3.30 -14.85 7.16
CA ALA A 30 2.15 -15.52 7.78
C ALA A 30 1.02 -14.54 8.15
N VAL A 31 1.36 -13.32 8.57
CA VAL A 31 0.36 -12.28 8.88
C VAL A 31 -0.29 -11.77 7.61
N LEU A 32 0.50 -11.39 6.60
CA LEU A 32 -0.02 -10.81 5.36
C LEU A 32 -0.87 -11.78 4.52
N MET A 33 -0.62 -13.08 4.63
CA MET A 33 -1.39 -14.12 3.93
C MET A 33 -2.65 -14.58 4.70
N SER A 34 -2.87 -14.08 5.92
CA SER A 34 -3.99 -14.49 6.77
C SER A 34 -5.11 -13.45 6.77
N ARG A 35 -6.32 -13.84 7.18
CA ARG A 35 -7.48 -12.90 7.21
C ARG A 35 -7.40 -11.90 8.37
N SER A 36 -6.53 -12.14 9.34
CA SER A 36 -6.32 -11.28 10.50
C SER A 36 -4.93 -11.51 11.09
N VAL A 37 -4.34 -10.47 11.68
CA VAL A 37 -3.05 -10.57 12.38
C VAL A 37 -3.07 -11.70 13.41
N GLU A 38 -4.16 -11.83 14.15
CA GLU A 38 -4.42 -12.92 15.10
C GLU A 38 -4.25 -14.31 14.51
N GLU A 39 -4.82 -14.56 13.33
CA GLU A 39 -4.78 -15.85 12.65
C GLU A 39 -3.37 -16.17 12.17
N GLY A 40 -2.70 -15.20 11.54
CA GLY A 40 -1.32 -15.34 11.09
C GLY A 40 -0.35 -15.62 12.23
N LEU A 41 -0.47 -14.89 13.35
CA LEU A 41 0.39 -15.09 14.51
C LEU A 41 0.16 -16.45 15.20
N ARG A 42 -1.09 -16.92 15.28
CA ARG A 42 -1.40 -18.26 15.81
C ARG A 42 -0.79 -19.37 14.95
N SER A 43 -0.84 -19.24 13.62
CA SER A 43 -0.37 -20.30 12.71
C SER A 43 1.12 -20.61 12.87
N ILE A 44 1.93 -19.60 13.23
CA ILE A 44 3.38 -19.72 13.43
C ILE A 44 3.81 -19.66 14.91
N ARG A 45 2.85 -19.66 15.84
CA ARG A 45 3.08 -19.61 17.29
C ARG A 45 3.96 -18.42 17.71
N VAL A 46 3.61 -17.22 17.25
CA VAL A 46 4.20 -15.95 17.70
C VAL A 46 3.22 -15.24 18.63
N PRO A 47 3.63 -14.88 19.86
CA PRO A 47 2.77 -14.07 20.74
C PRO A 47 2.52 -12.68 20.13
N LYS A 48 1.30 -12.14 20.30
CA LYS A 48 0.97 -10.78 19.84
C LYS A 48 1.93 -9.72 20.38
N SER A 49 2.28 -9.81 21.67
CA SER A 49 3.22 -8.87 22.30
C SER A 49 4.55 -8.82 21.57
N THR A 50 5.10 -9.99 21.18
CA THR A 50 6.34 -10.08 20.39
C THR A 50 6.21 -9.41 19.03
N PHE A 51 5.09 -9.62 18.32
CA PHE A 51 4.84 -8.99 17.03
C PHE A 51 4.76 -7.46 17.14
N TYR A 52 4.03 -6.93 18.12
CA TYR A 52 3.95 -5.48 18.31
C TYR A 52 5.28 -4.86 18.77
N THR A 53 6.08 -5.60 19.56
CA THR A 53 7.47 -5.19 19.84
C THR A 53 8.31 -5.11 18.56
N TRP A 54 8.15 -6.05 17.63
CA TRP A 54 8.84 -5.99 16.34
C TRP A 54 8.31 -4.86 15.45
N LEU A 55 7.01 -4.58 15.43
CA LEU A 55 6.45 -3.44 14.69
C LEU A 55 6.99 -2.08 15.18
N ALA A 56 7.44 -1.98 16.43
CA ALA A 56 8.09 -0.79 16.94
C ALA A 56 9.54 -0.63 16.44
N ASP A 57 10.16 -1.70 15.92
CA ASP A 57 11.47 -1.64 15.28
C ASP A 57 11.33 -1.12 13.84
N PRO A 58 12.03 -0.01 13.47
CA PRO A 58 11.90 0.59 12.15
C PRO A 58 12.24 -0.36 10.99
N THR A 59 13.17 -1.31 11.21
CA THR A 59 13.61 -2.23 10.16
C THR A 59 12.55 -3.27 9.87
N PHE A 60 11.93 -3.84 10.91
CA PHE A 60 10.82 -4.78 10.76
C PHE A 60 9.59 -4.09 10.17
N LYS A 61 9.25 -2.89 10.66
CA LYS A 61 8.12 -2.13 10.13
C LYS A 61 8.29 -1.79 8.65
N ALA A 62 9.47 -1.31 8.25
CA ALA A 62 9.74 -0.96 6.86
C ALA A 62 9.55 -2.15 5.91
N GLU A 63 10.00 -3.34 6.30
CA GLU A 63 9.82 -4.56 5.51
C GLU A 63 8.37 -5.05 5.51
N PHE A 64 7.68 -4.99 6.66
CA PHE A 64 6.26 -5.33 6.74
C PHE A 64 5.45 -4.44 5.78
N ASP A 65 5.63 -3.13 5.88
CA ASP A 65 4.94 -2.16 5.03
C ASP A 65 5.32 -2.33 3.54
N ARG A 66 6.57 -2.73 3.23
CA ARG A 66 7.01 -3.00 1.85
C ARG A 66 6.23 -4.17 1.26
N GLN A 67 6.21 -5.31 1.95
CA GLN A 67 5.50 -6.50 1.45
C GLN A 67 3.98 -6.28 1.41
N GLU A 68 3.42 -5.55 2.37
CA GLU A 68 2.00 -5.18 2.35
C GLU A 68 1.66 -4.34 1.10
N ARG A 69 2.51 -3.36 0.76
CA ARG A 69 2.35 -2.57 -0.47
C ARG A 69 2.44 -3.45 -1.72
N GLU A 70 3.41 -4.36 -1.79
CA GLU A 70 3.57 -5.27 -2.93
C GLU A 70 2.31 -6.11 -3.17
N ILE A 71 1.73 -6.68 -2.10
CA ILE A 71 0.48 -7.45 -2.20
C ILE A 71 -0.67 -6.55 -2.66
N ALA A 72 -0.78 -5.34 -2.13
CA ALA A 72 -1.82 -4.39 -2.52
C ALA A 72 -1.67 -3.98 -4.00
N GLU A 73 -0.45 -3.77 -4.46
CA GLU A 73 -0.13 -3.45 -5.86
C GLU A 73 -0.49 -4.61 -6.79
N GLU A 74 -0.13 -5.85 -6.43
CA GLU A 74 -0.50 -7.05 -7.18
C GLU A 74 -2.02 -7.25 -7.27
N ALA A 75 -2.73 -7.06 -6.15
CA ALA A 75 -4.19 -7.10 -6.10
C ALA A 75 -4.81 -6.02 -6.99
N MET A 76 -4.25 -4.80 -6.97
CA MET A 76 -4.69 -3.70 -7.81
C MET A 76 -4.47 -4.00 -9.31
N VAL A 77 -3.34 -4.57 -9.69
CA VAL A 77 -3.06 -5.01 -11.06
C VAL A 77 -4.07 -6.06 -11.51
N SER A 78 -4.34 -7.05 -10.65
CA SER A 78 -5.33 -8.10 -10.90
C SER A 78 -6.73 -7.51 -11.09
N LEU A 79 -7.14 -6.58 -10.22
CA LEU A 79 -8.42 -5.89 -10.33
C LEU A 79 -8.52 -5.10 -11.63
N LYS A 80 -7.48 -4.35 -12.01
CA LYS A 80 -7.42 -3.61 -13.29
C LYS A 80 -7.62 -4.55 -14.48
N GLY A 81 -7.02 -5.74 -14.43
CA GLY A 81 -7.22 -6.79 -15.45
C GLY A 81 -8.68 -7.25 -15.60
N LEU A 82 -9.46 -7.21 -14.53
CA LEU A 82 -10.88 -7.63 -14.51
C LEU A 82 -11.85 -6.53 -14.97
N VAL A 83 -11.44 -5.26 -14.99
CA VAL A 83 -12.31 -4.13 -15.35
C VAL A 83 -12.87 -4.29 -16.76
N ARG A 84 -12.02 -4.59 -17.75
CA ARG A 84 -12.47 -4.74 -19.15
C ARG A 84 -13.44 -5.93 -19.35
N PRO A 85 -13.14 -7.14 -18.83
CA PRO A 85 -14.11 -8.23 -18.80
C PRO A 85 -15.45 -7.85 -18.14
N ALA A 86 -15.43 -7.15 -17.01
CA ALA A 86 -16.64 -6.71 -16.32
C ALA A 86 -17.47 -5.73 -17.18
N VAL A 87 -16.82 -4.75 -17.82
CA VAL A 87 -17.49 -3.82 -18.75
C VAL A 87 -18.11 -4.58 -19.93
N ASN A 88 -17.41 -5.56 -20.49
CA ASN A 88 -17.96 -6.39 -21.58
C ASN A 88 -19.18 -7.21 -21.12
N ALA A 89 -19.16 -7.75 -19.90
CA ALA A 89 -20.31 -8.46 -19.34
C ALA A 89 -21.52 -7.53 -19.19
N VAL A 90 -21.33 -6.31 -18.67
CA VAL A 90 -22.40 -5.30 -18.56
C VAL A 90 -22.94 -4.93 -19.94
N LYS A 91 -22.07 -4.76 -20.94
CA LYS A 91 -22.49 -4.51 -22.33
C LYS A 91 -23.38 -5.64 -22.87
N GLN A 92 -23.02 -6.90 -22.63
CA GLN A 92 -23.84 -8.04 -23.05
C GLN A 92 -25.21 -8.05 -22.36
N LEU A 93 -25.27 -7.68 -21.08
CA LEU A 93 -26.55 -7.55 -20.35
C LEU A 93 -27.42 -6.43 -20.92
N LEU A 94 -26.83 -5.33 -21.41
CA LEU A 94 -27.55 -4.25 -22.09
C LEU A 94 -28.15 -4.70 -23.43
N GLU A 95 -27.43 -5.54 -24.18
CA GLU A 95 -27.85 -5.99 -25.51
C GLU A 95 -28.88 -7.13 -25.43
N LYS A 96 -28.62 -8.12 -24.56
CA LYS A 96 -29.30 -9.43 -24.58
C LYS A 96 -30.02 -9.79 -23.27
N GLY A 97 -29.91 -8.97 -22.23
CA GLY A 97 -30.56 -9.23 -20.95
C GLY A 97 -32.08 -9.10 -21.01
N ALA A 98 -32.78 -9.82 -20.12
CA ALA A 98 -34.20 -9.59 -19.85
C ALA A 98 -34.42 -8.14 -19.36
N ASP A 99 -35.60 -7.58 -19.58
CA ASP A 99 -35.87 -6.14 -19.36
C ASP A 99 -35.46 -5.64 -17.96
N SER A 100 -35.76 -6.41 -16.91
CA SER A 100 -35.39 -6.04 -15.53
C SER A 100 -33.88 -6.08 -15.25
N VAL A 101 -33.13 -6.91 -15.97
CA VAL A 101 -31.66 -7.00 -15.86
C VAL A 101 -31.02 -5.91 -16.73
N ARG A 102 -31.55 -5.67 -17.91
CA ARG A 102 -31.14 -4.61 -18.84
C ARG A 102 -31.30 -3.23 -18.21
N LEU A 103 -32.44 -2.97 -17.57
CA LEU A 103 -32.69 -1.72 -16.84
C LEU A 103 -31.66 -1.51 -15.71
N ARG A 104 -31.39 -2.55 -14.91
CA ARG A 104 -30.37 -2.49 -13.85
C ARG A 104 -28.96 -2.26 -14.39
N ALA A 105 -28.59 -2.92 -15.49
CA ALA A 105 -27.32 -2.69 -16.17
C ALA A 105 -27.21 -1.24 -16.68
N ALA A 106 -28.28 -0.70 -17.26
CA ALA A 106 -28.32 0.67 -17.76
C ALA A 106 -28.15 1.69 -16.62
N ILE A 107 -28.89 1.53 -15.53
CA ILE A 107 -28.75 2.36 -14.31
C ILE A 107 -27.31 2.29 -13.80
N THR A 108 -26.75 1.08 -13.68
CA THR A 108 -25.37 0.89 -13.21
C THR A 108 -24.36 1.63 -14.10
N VAL A 109 -24.52 1.58 -15.43
CA VAL A 109 -23.62 2.30 -16.34
C VAL A 109 -23.74 3.81 -16.17
N LEU A 110 -24.96 4.34 -16.06
CA LEU A 110 -25.18 5.77 -15.86
C LEU A 110 -24.53 6.25 -14.56
N GLU A 111 -24.83 5.59 -13.43
CA GLU A 111 -24.27 5.93 -12.11
C GLU A 111 -22.72 5.86 -12.09
N ARG A 112 -22.13 4.87 -12.76
CA ARG A 112 -20.67 4.71 -12.81
C ARG A 112 -19.99 5.67 -13.79
N SER A 113 -20.68 6.06 -14.86
CA SER A 113 -20.13 6.97 -15.87
C SER A 113 -19.84 8.36 -15.28
N GLU A 114 -20.71 8.86 -14.40
CA GLU A 114 -20.51 10.14 -13.73
C GLU A 114 -19.23 10.14 -12.89
N ALA A 115 -19.00 9.08 -12.11
CA ALA A 115 -17.80 8.94 -11.29
C ALA A 115 -16.51 8.88 -12.12
N VAL A 116 -16.53 8.16 -13.25
CA VAL A 116 -15.37 8.06 -14.16
C VAL A 116 -15.05 9.41 -14.77
N LEU A 117 -16.05 10.13 -15.27
CA LEU A 117 -15.87 11.46 -15.86
C LEU A 117 -15.40 12.49 -14.84
N ALA A 118 -15.96 12.46 -13.63
CA ALA A 118 -15.54 13.34 -12.54
C ALA A 118 -14.07 13.09 -12.15
N MET A 119 -13.67 11.82 -12.02
CA MET A 119 -12.28 11.46 -11.69
C MET A 119 -11.31 11.88 -12.79
N ASP A 120 -11.61 11.62 -14.06
CA ASP A 120 -10.79 12.06 -15.21
C ASP A 120 -10.63 13.60 -15.22
N LYS A 121 -11.71 14.34 -14.96
CA LYS A 121 -11.64 15.81 -14.86
C LYS A 121 -10.73 16.27 -13.71
N VAL A 122 -10.78 15.60 -12.56
CA VAL A 122 -9.91 15.94 -11.42
C VAL A 122 -8.45 15.65 -11.75
N LEU A 123 -8.14 14.47 -12.30
CA LEU A 123 -6.78 14.08 -12.67
C LEU A 123 -6.17 15.05 -13.69
N ARG A 124 -6.90 15.39 -14.77
CA ARG A 124 -6.44 16.38 -15.76
C ARG A 124 -6.14 17.76 -15.15
N ARG A 125 -6.92 18.17 -14.17
CA ARG A 125 -6.69 19.44 -13.46
C ARG A 125 -5.49 19.35 -12.54
N LEU A 126 -5.25 18.21 -11.92
CA LEU A 126 -4.08 17.97 -11.08
C LEU A 126 -2.81 18.03 -11.93
N ASP A 127 -2.76 17.31 -13.05
CA ASP A 127 -1.63 17.32 -13.99
C ASP A 127 -1.27 18.75 -14.41
N LYS A 128 -2.29 19.56 -14.74
CA LYS A 128 -2.11 20.97 -15.12
C LYS A 128 -1.53 21.81 -13.98
N VAL A 129 -2.02 21.63 -12.75
CA VAL A 129 -1.50 22.35 -11.58
C VAL A 129 -0.05 21.96 -11.30
N GLU A 130 0.28 20.68 -11.43
CA GLU A 130 1.65 20.17 -11.24
C GLU A 130 2.61 20.75 -12.29
N GLU A 131 2.17 20.87 -13.55
CA GLU A 131 2.92 21.52 -14.63
C GLU A 131 3.16 23.02 -14.35
N GLU A 132 2.10 23.78 -14.05
CA GLU A 132 2.19 25.21 -13.73
C GLU A 132 3.12 25.46 -12.53
N MET A 133 3.02 24.63 -11.48
CA MET A 133 3.89 24.72 -10.30
C MET A 133 5.35 24.44 -10.63
N HIS A 134 5.62 23.45 -11.49
CA HIS A 134 6.97 23.13 -11.95
C HIS A 134 7.56 24.29 -12.77
N GLU A 135 6.81 24.87 -13.70
CA GLU A 135 7.22 26.03 -14.48
C GLU A 135 7.52 27.26 -13.62
N LEU A 136 6.66 27.55 -12.62
CA LEU A 136 6.88 28.64 -11.68
C LEU A 136 8.15 28.42 -10.85
N TRP A 137 8.42 27.19 -10.41
CA TRP A 137 9.63 26.88 -9.64
C TRP A 137 10.90 27.06 -10.49
N GLU A 138 10.88 26.61 -11.74
CA GLU A 138 11.99 26.79 -12.67
C GLU A 138 12.20 28.25 -13.08
N THR A 139 11.12 29.02 -13.24
CA THR A 139 11.19 30.47 -13.50
C THR A 139 11.79 31.22 -12.32
N ARG A 140 11.35 30.91 -11.09
CA ARG A 140 11.88 31.53 -9.87
C ARG A 140 13.36 31.24 -9.64
N LYS A 141 13.84 30.03 -9.96
CA LYS A 141 15.28 29.71 -9.90
C LYS A 141 16.11 30.51 -10.88
N LYS A 142 15.57 30.77 -12.08
CA LYS A 142 16.26 31.48 -13.17
C LYS A 142 16.28 33.00 -12.97
N THR A 143 15.50 33.54 -12.03
CA THR A 143 15.55 34.94 -11.61
C THR A 143 16.28 35.06 -10.27
N PRO A 144 17.63 35.03 -10.23
CA PRO A 144 18.35 35.35 -9.00
C PRO A 144 18.18 36.83 -8.68
N GLY A 145 17.51 37.14 -7.57
CA GLY A 145 17.54 38.44 -6.88
C GLY A 145 17.27 39.66 -7.77
N VAL A 146 15.99 39.99 -7.97
CA VAL A 146 15.62 41.41 -8.08
C VAL A 146 15.49 41.91 -6.64
N GLU A 147 16.61 42.37 -6.07
CA GLU A 147 16.59 43.32 -4.95
C GLU A 147 16.07 44.67 -5.42
#